data_AF-A0A2D4EKY1-F1
#
_entry.id   AF-A0A2D4EKY1-F1
#
_cell.length_a   1.000
_cell.length_b   1.000
_cell.length_c   1.000
_cell.angle_alpha   90.00
_cell.angle_beta   90.00
_cell.angle_gamma   90.00
#
_symmetry.space_group_name_H-M   'P 1'
#
loop_
_entity.id
_entity.type
_entity.pdbx_description
1 polymer ?
#
loop_
_entity_poly.entity_id
_entity_poly.type
_entity_poly.pdbx_seq_one_letter_code
_entity_poly.pdbx_strand_id
1 'polypeptide(L)'
;QCADISPLNASLLLHSFQILSQIQKYDNLITPVVDSLKYLTSLNYDVLAYCIIEALANPEKERMKHDDTTISSWLQSLASFCGAVFRKYPIELAGLLQYVANQLKAGKSFDLLILKEVVQKMAGIEITEEMTMEQLEAMTGGEQLKAEGGYFGQIRNTKKSSQRLKDALLDHDLALPLCLLMAQQRNGVIFQEGGEKHLKLVGKLYDQCHDTLVQFGGFLASNLSTEDYIKRVPSIDVLCNEFHTPHDAAFFLSRPMYTHHISSKYDEL
;
A
#
# COMPACT_ATOMS: atom_id res chain seq x y z
N GLN A 1 -14.36 25.90 -13.82
CA GLN A 1 -13.43 26.15 -14.95
C GLN A 1 -12.47 24.99 -15.24
N CYS A 2 -12.24 24.02 -14.34
CA CYS A 2 -11.40 22.85 -14.65
C CYS A 2 -12.05 21.77 -15.53
N ALA A 3 -13.35 21.86 -15.83
CA ALA A 3 -14.10 20.81 -16.53
C ALA A 3 -14.33 21.06 -18.03
N ASP A 4 -14.11 22.28 -18.52
CA ASP A 4 -14.35 22.67 -19.92
C ASP A 4 -13.03 22.77 -20.71
N ILE A 5 -12.33 21.66 -20.88
CA ILE A 5 -11.14 21.63 -21.76
C ILE A 5 -11.30 20.48 -22.77
N SER A 6 -11.34 20.88 -24.05
CA SER A 6 -11.53 20.08 -25.25
C SER A 6 -10.51 18.93 -25.42
N PRO A 7 -10.77 17.92 -26.28
CA PRO A 7 -10.16 16.60 -26.26
C PRO A 7 -8.82 16.52 -27.01
N LEU A 8 -7.88 17.42 -26.72
CA LEU A 8 -6.50 17.28 -27.19
C LEU A 8 -5.66 16.61 -26.11
N ASN A 9 -5.25 15.36 -26.37
CA ASN A 9 -4.47 14.53 -25.43
C ASN A 9 -3.23 15.24 -24.86
N ALA A 10 -2.58 16.11 -25.65
CA ALA A 10 -1.42 16.90 -25.22
C ALA A 10 -1.77 17.97 -24.16
N SER A 11 -2.90 18.68 -24.31
CA SER A 11 -3.34 19.66 -23.31
C SER A 11 -3.80 18.99 -22.02
N LEU A 12 -4.37 17.79 -22.11
CA LEU A 12 -4.76 17.00 -20.96
C LEU A 12 -3.54 16.54 -20.15
N LEU A 13 -2.51 16.02 -20.82
CA LEU A 13 -1.24 15.62 -20.20
C LEU A 13 -0.59 16.80 -19.48
N LEU A 14 -0.40 17.93 -20.17
CA LEU A 14 0.18 19.15 -19.60
C LEU A 14 -0.57 19.64 -18.36
N HIS A 15 -1.90 19.62 -18.40
CA HIS A 15 -2.72 20.03 -17.27
C HIS A 15 -2.62 19.05 -16.10
N SER A 16 -2.61 17.74 -16.36
CA SER A 16 -2.37 16.71 -15.34
C SER A 16 -1.03 16.91 -14.65
N PHE A 17 0.05 17.20 -15.38
CA PHE A 17 1.37 17.48 -14.79
C PHE A 17 1.37 18.77 -13.96
N GLN A 18 0.70 19.82 -14.41
CA GLN A 18 0.56 21.06 -13.63
C GLN A 18 -0.20 20.81 -12.32
N ILE A 19 -1.31 20.07 -12.37
CA ILE A 19 -2.09 19.70 -11.20
C ILE A 19 -1.24 18.87 -10.22
N LEU A 20 -0.53 17.85 -10.72
CA LEU A 20 0.35 17.01 -9.89
C LEU A 20 1.46 17.84 -9.24
N SER A 21 2.03 18.81 -9.96
CA SER A 21 3.04 19.71 -9.38
C SER A 21 2.47 20.60 -8.28
N GLN A 22 1.19 21.00 -8.35
CA GLN A 22 0.56 21.78 -7.28
C GLN A 22 0.25 20.91 -6.06
N ILE A 23 -0.27 19.69 -6.27
CA ILE A 23 -0.53 18.73 -5.18
C ILE A 23 0.74 18.41 -4.41
N GLN A 24 1.86 18.21 -5.12
CA GLN A 24 3.15 17.91 -4.50
C GLN A 24 3.70 19.05 -3.63
N LYS A 25 3.19 20.28 -3.78
CA LYS A 25 3.57 21.44 -2.96
C LYS A 25 2.56 21.72 -1.84
N TYR A 26 1.29 21.36 -2.04
CA TYR A 26 0.19 21.79 -1.19
C TYR A 26 -0.77 20.63 -0.88
N ASP A 27 -0.63 20.02 0.30
CA ASP A 27 -1.46 18.90 0.76
C ASP A 27 -2.95 19.26 0.87
N ASN A 28 -3.27 20.50 1.22
CA ASN A 28 -4.63 20.98 1.34
C ASN A 28 -5.40 21.03 0.01
N LEU A 29 -4.69 20.96 -1.13
CA LEU A 29 -5.31 20.90 -2.45
C LEU A 29 -5.73 19.49 -2.87
N ILE A 30 -5.32 18.44 -2.12
CA ILE A 30 -5.65 17.05 -2.46
C ILE A 30 -7.17 16.86 -2.55
N THR A 31 -7.92 17.22 -1.51
CA THR A 31 -9.37 16.99 -1.47
C THR A 31 -10.12 17.75 -2.58
N PRO A 32 -9.93 19.07 -2.76
CA PRO A 32 -10.62 19.80 -3.84
C PRO A 32 -10.27 19.30 -5.24
N VAL A 33 -9.01 18.91 -5.47
CA VAL A 33 -8.61 18.34 -6.77
C VAL A 33 -9.29 17.01 -6.99
N VAL A 34 -9.21 16.09 -6.03
CA VAL A 34 -9.87 14.78 -6.09
C VAL A 34 -11.37 14.93 -6.35
N ASP A 35 -12.03 15.91 -5.74
CA ASP A 35 -13.45 16.20 -6.01
C ASP A 35 -13.72 16.69 -7.43
N SER A 36 -12.80 17.50 -7.96
CA SER A 36 -12.88 18.05 -9.32
C SER A 36 -12.66 16.98 -10.41
N LEU A 37 -11.91 15.91 -10.11
CA LEU A 37 -11.65 14.81 -11.06
C LEU A 37 -12.93 14.03 -11.45
N LYS A 38 -14.06 14.24 -10.76
CA LYS A 38 -15.35 13.57 -11.06
C LYS A 38 -15.80 13.78 -12.52
N TYR A 39 -15.41 14.89 -13.13
CA TYR A 39 -15.82 15.26 -14.48
C TYR A 39 -14.87 14.74 -15.57
N LEU A 40 -13.86 13.94 -15.22
CA LEU A 40 -12.95 13.33 -16.19
C LEU A 40 -13.58 12.12 -16.89
N THR A 41 -13.18 11.90 -18.13
CA THR A 41 -13.54 10.72 -18.93
C THR A 41 -12.71 9.50 -18.51
N SER A 42 -13.12 8.30 -18.91
CA SER A 42 -12.36 7.07 -18.64
C SER A 42 -10.93 7.13 -19.17
N LEU A 43 -10.74 7.61 -20.40
CA LEU A 43 -9.41 7.79 -20.98
C LEU A 43 -8.53 8.74 -20.16
N ASN A 44 -9.12 9.80 -19.61
CA ASN A 44 -8.39 10.77 -18.80
C ASN A 44 -7.90 10.16 -17.48
N TYR A 45 -8.58 9.15 -16.94
CA TYR A 45 -8.11 8.42 -15.76
C TYR A 45 -6.88 7.58 -16.07
N ASP A 46 -6.82 6.92 -17.22
CA ASP A 46 -5.65 6.13 -17.64
C ASP A 46 -4.44 7.05 -17.87
N VAL A 47 -4.67 8.20 -18.51
CA VAL A 47 -3.65 9.25 -18.68
C VAL A 47 -3.19 9.78 -17.32
N LEU A 48 -4.10 9.99 -16.37
CA LEU A 48 -3.75 10.42 -15.01
C LEU A 48 -2.90 9.35 -14.28
N ALA A 49 -3.25 8.07 -14.39
CA ALA A 49 -2.47 6.98 -13.80
C ALA A 49 -1.04 6.96 -14.35
N TYR A 50 -0.89 7.13 -15.66
CA TYR A 50 0.41 7.25 -16.31
C TYR A 50 1.19 8.49 -15.81
N CYS A 51 0.56 9.67 -15.75
CA CYS A 51 1.19 10.88 -15.22
C CYS A 51 1.64 10.73 -13.76
N ILE A 52 0.88 10.00 -12.93
CA ILE A 52 1.26 9.69 -11.55
C ILE A 52 2.54 8.86 -11.52
N ILE A 53 2.62 7.80 -12.32
CA ILE A 53 3.80 6.93 -12.40
C ILE A 53 5.01 7.71 -12.92
N GLU A 54 4.83 8.54 -13.95
CA GLU A 54 5.90 9.40 -14.49
C GLU A 54 6.39 10.42 -13.45
N ALA A 55 5.47 11.02 -12.69
CA ALA A 55 5.80 11.93 -11.61
C ALA A 55 6.59 11.25 -10.47
N LEU A 56 6.30 9.97 -10.19
CA LEU A 56 7.03 9.15 -9.22
C LEU A 56 8.40 8.69 -9.73
N ALA A 57 8.51 8.45 -11.04
CA ALA A 57 9.74 8.01 -11.70
C ALA A 57 10.74 9.16 -11.94
N ASN A 58 10.35 10.41 -11.71
CA ASN A 58 11.19 11.58 -11.97
C ASN A 58 12.50 11.52 -11.15
N PRO A 59 13.68 11.39 -11.80
CA PRO A 59 14.96 11.25 -11.13
C PRO A 59 15.49 12.57 -10.54
N GLU A 60 14.97 13.72 -10.98
CA GLU A 60 15.39 15.04 -10.49
C GLU A 60 14.85 15.36 -9.09
N LYS A 61 13.92 14.55 -8.58
CA LYS A 61 13.30 14.74 -7.27
C LYS A 61 13.91 13.82 -6.24
N GLU A 62 14.58 14.42 -5.26
CA GLU A 62 15.09 13.70 -4.10
C GLU A 62 13.93 13.22 -3.22
N ARG A 63 13.90 11.90 -2.97
CA ARG A 63 12.92 11.25 -2.08
C ARG A 63 13.21 11.50 -0.60
N MET A 64 14.41 12.00 -0.29
CA MET A 64 14.84 12.44 1.03
C MET A 64 14.91 13.96 1.07
N LYS A 65 14.57 14.55 2.22
CA LYS A 65 14.88 15.96 2.46
C LYS A 65 16.39 16.14 2.65
N HIS A 66 16.87 17.36 2.45
CA HIS A 66 18.26 17.76 2.71
C HIS A 66 18.73 17.52 4.16
N ASP A 67 17.83 17.21 5.09
CA ASP A 67 18.14 16.84 6.48
C ASP A 67 18.52 15.36 6.67
N ASP A 68 18.57 14.56 5.59
CA ASP A 68 18.94 13.13 5.54
C ASP A 68 18.19 12.17 6.47
N THR A 69 17.10 12.61 7.09
CA THR A 69 16.41 11.88 8.18
C THR A 69 14.90 11.79 8.02
N THR A 70 14.35 12.45 6.99
CA THR A 70 12.91 12.49 6.71
C THR A 70 12.60 12.29 5.24
N ILE A 71 11.48 11.62 4.98
CA ILE A 71 10.91 11.44 3.65
C ILE A 71 10.45 12.82 3.14
N SER A 72 10.67 13.09 1.86
CA SER A 72 10.25 14.34 1.24
C SER A 72 8.74 14.53 1.30
N SER A 73 8.31 15.75 1.62
CA SER A 73 6.88 16.09 1.74
C SER A 73 6.14 15.85 0.43
N TRP A 74 6.75 16.16 -0.72
CA TRP A 74 6.13 15.95 -2.03
C TRP A 74 5.72 14.49 -2.27
N LEU A 75 6.51 13.52 -1.76
CA LEU A 75 6.22 12.10 -1.91
C LEU A 75 5.06 11.69 -0.99
N GLN A 76 5.01 12.23 0.22
CA GLN A 76 3.90 12.04 1.15
C GLN A 76 2.59 12.60 0.57
N SER A 77 2.63 13.82 0.04
CA SER A 77 1.50 14.46 -0.65
C SER A 77 1.00 13.63 -1.82
N LEU A 78 1.94 13.15 -2.64
CA LEU A 78 1.62 12.36 -3.83
C LEU A 78 1.07 10.98 -3.48
N ALA A 79 1.65 10.29 -2.48
CA ALA A 79 1.15 9.00 -2.00
C ALA A 79 -0.28 9.14 -1.42
N SER A 80 -0.51 10.18 -0.61
CA SER A 80 -1.83 10.53 -0.08
C SER A 80 -2.82 10.81 -1.21
N PHE A 81 -2.43 11.57 -2.24
CA PHE A 81 -3.25 11.81 -3.42
C PHE A 81 -3.59 10.51 -4.16
N CYS A 82 -2.60 9.64 -4.40
CA CYS A 82 -2.80 8.34 -5.05
C CYS A 82 -3.90 7.54 -4.33
N GLY A 83 -3.74 7.31 -3.01
CA GLY A 83 -4.73 6.54 -2.26
C GLY A 83 -6.14 7.17 -2.28
N ALA A 84 -6.25 8.50 -2.32
CA ALA A 84 -7.54 9.18 -2.41
C ALA A 84 -8.21 9.02 -3.79
N VAL A 85 -7.44 9.16 -4.87
CA VAL A 85 -7.91 9.00 -6.25
C VAL A 85 -8.34 7.56 -6.51
N PHE A 86 -7.48 6.58 -6.20
CA PHE A 86 -7.78 5.16 -6.46
C PHE A 86 -8.93 4.63 -5.61
N ARG A 87 -9.11 5.16 -4.39
CA ARG A 87 -10.30 4.89 -3.58
C ARG A 87 -11.57 5.38 -4.28
N LYS A 88 -11.58 6.61 -4.78
CA LYS A 88 -12.79 7.28 -5.27
C LYS A 88 -13.19 6.90 -6.70
N TYR A 89 -12.20 6.70 -7.57
CA TYR A 89 -12.42 6.48 -9.00
C TYR A 89 -11.96 5.08 -9.43
N PRO A 90 -12.65 4.43 -10.38
CA PRO A 90 -12.29 3.12 -10.94
C PRO A 90 -11.12 3.22 -11.92
N ILE A 91 -9.98 3.70 -11.45
CA ILE A 91 -8.74 3.77 -12.23
C ILE A 91 -8.00 2.44 -12.12
N GLU A 92 -7.36 2.01 -13.19
CA GLU A 92 -6.51 0.81 -13.21
C GLU A 92 -5.32 0.95 -12.25
N LEU A 93 -5.17 -0.03 -11.34
CA LEU A 93 -4.14 -0.01 -10.29
C LEU A 93 -2.88 -0.80 -10.66
N ALA A 94 -2.97 -1.67 -11.67
CA ALA A 94 -1.93 -2.61 -12.04
C ALA A 94 -0.58 -1.94 -12.28
N GLY A 95 -0.57 -0.84 -13.05
CA GLY A 95 0.64 -0.08 -13.34
C GLY A 95 1.31 0.48 -12.09
N LEU A 96 0.53 0.97 -11.12
CA LEU A 96 1.08 1.49 -9.86
C LEU A 96 1.64 0.38 -8.98
N LEU A 97 0.90 -0.72 -8.82
CA LEU A 97 1.33 -1.86 -8.01
C LEU A 97 2.59 -2.51 -8.59
N GLN A 98 2.65 -2.66 -9.91
CA GLN A 98 3.84 -3.15 -10.61
C GLN A 98 5.02 -2.20 -10.46
N TYR A 99 4.78 -0.88 -10.54
CA TYR A 99 5.82 0.12 -10.28
C TYR A 99 6.41 -0.06 -8.87
N VAL A 100 5.57 -0.14 -7.83
CA VAL A 100 6.04 -0.35 -6.45
C VAL A 100 6.80 -1.67 -6.31
N ALA A 101 6.30 -2.77 -6.88
CA ALA A 101 6.99 -4.06 -6.86
C ALA A 101 8.38 -3.97 -7.51
N ASN A 102 8.50 -3.24 -8.63
CA ASN A 102 9.77 -3.05 -9.33
C ASN A 102 10.75 -2.16 -8.53
N GLN A 103 10.25 -1.12 -7.86
CA GLN A 103 11.09 -0.28 -6.99
C GLN A 103 11.58 -1.04 -5.76
N LEU A 104 10.74 -1.87 -5.15
CA LEU A 104 11.15 -2.75 -4.05
C LEU A 104 12.21 -3.76 -4.50
N LYS A 105 12.04 -4.37 -5.68
CA LYS A 105 13.08 -5.24 -6.27
C LYS A 105 14.40 -4.50 -6.50
N ALA A 106 14.35 -3.22 -6.83
CA ALA A 106 15.52 -2.36 -7.00
C ALA A 106 16.10 -1.85 -5.66
N GLY A 107 15.59 -2.31 -4.51
CA GLY A 107 16.05 -1.92 -3.18
C GLY A 107 15.58 -0.53 -2.72
N LYS A 108 14.66 0.12 -3.45
CA LYS A 108 14.16 1.45 -3.09
C LYS A 108 12.95 1.33 -2.17
N SER A 109 13.19 1.46 -0.87
CA SER A 109 12.18 1.34 0.19
C SER A 109 11.21 2.53 0.29
N PHE A 110 11.61 3.73 -0.14
CA PHE A 110 10.77 4.94 -0.04
C PHE A 110 9.42 4.83 -0.76
N ASP A 111 9.41 4.19 -1.92
CA ASP A 111 8.19 4.06 -2.75
C ASP A 111 7.15 3.12 -2.09
N LEU A 112 7.53 2.39 -1.02
CA LEU A 112 6.59 1.60 -0.22
C LEU A 112 5.53 2.47 0.46
N LEU A 113 5.83 3.75 0.70
CA LEU A 113 4.85 4.72 1.22
C LEU A 113 3.58 4.77 0.38
N ILE A 114 3.71 4.60 -0.94
CA ILE A 114 2.58 4.62 -1.87
C ILE A 114 1.65 3.45 -1.60
N LEU A 115 2.21 2.25 -1.39
CA LEU A 115 1.42 1.07 -1.08
C LEU A 115 0.73 1.21 0.28
N LYS A 116 1.43 1.72 1.30
CA LYS A 116 0.87 2.03 2.62
C LYS A 116 -0.38 2.92 2.51
N GLU A 117 -0.28 4.04 1.79
CA GLU A 117 -1.39 4.98 1.59
C GLU A 117 -2.55 4.40 0.76
N VAL A 118 -2.24 3.63 -0.28
CA VAL A 118 -3.25 2.97 -1.12
C VAL A 118 -4.04 1.95 -0.31
N VAL A 119 -3.37 1.07 0.43
CA VAL A 119 -4.03 0.07 1.28
C VAL A 119 -4.86 0.77 2.37
N GLN A 120 -4.29 1.78 3.03
CA GLN A 120 -4.99 2.54 4.07
C GLN A 120 -6.29 3.15 3.54
N LYS A 121 -6.26 3.84 2.39
CA LYS A 121 -7.43 4.54 1.87
C LYS A 121 -8.43 3.62 1.17
N MET A 122 -7.95 2.60 0.46
CA MET A 122 -8.83 1.70 -0.30
C MET A 122 -9.43 0.57 0.53
N ALA A 123 -8.70 0.04 1.51
CA ALA A 123 -9.18 -1.02 2.40
C ALA A 123 -9.68 -0.50 3.74
N GLY A 124 -9.20 0.66 4.20
CA GLY A 124 -9.54 1.22 5.51
C GLY A 124 -8.75 0.59 6.65
N ILE A 125 -7.65 -0.10 6.34
CA ILE A 125 -6.77 -0.72 7.34
C ILE A 125 -5.71 0.30 7.70
N GLU A 126 -5.84 0.92 8.86
CA GLU A 126 -4.90 1.92 9.36
C GLU A 126 -3.79 1.24 10.17
N ILE A 127 -2.58 1.79 10.08
CA ILE A 127 -1.46 1.42 10.95
C ILE A 127 -1.60 2.28 12.20
N THR A 128 -1.85 1.65 13.35
CA THR A 128 -1.97 2.35 14.63
C THR A 128 -0.62 2.32 15.34
N GLU A 129 0.02 3.49 15.47
CA GLU A 129 1.33 3.62 16.13
C GLU A 129 1.19 3.65 17.67
N GLU A 130 0.07 4.16 18.19
CA GLU A 130 -0.21 4.28 19.62
C GLU A 130 -1.57 3.65 19.95
N MET A 131 -1.57 2.45 20.53
CA MET A 131 -2.77 1.76 21.01
C MET A 131 -2.85 1.80 22.53
N THR A 132 -4.03 2.08 23.07
CA THR A 132 -4.30 1.88 24.50
C THR A 132 -4.37 0.39 24.83
N MET A 133 -4.18 0.04 26.12
CA MET A 133 -4.30 -1.36 26.56
C MET A 133 -5.70 -1.94 26.28
N GLU A 134 -6.75 -1.14 26.45
CA GLU A 134 -8.13 -1.54 26.14
C GLU A 134 -8.32 -1.86 24.66
N GLN A 135 -7.69 -1.08 23.76
CA GLN A 135 -7.72 -1.33 22.32
C GLN A 135 -6.94 -2.59 21.94
N LEU A 136 -5.80 -2.82 22.61
CA LEU A 136 -5.01 -4.04 22.42
C LEU A 136 -5.84 -5.27 22.79
N GLU A 137 -6.51 -5.24 23.94
CA GLU A 137 -7.41 -6.31 24.38
C GLU A 137 -8.56 -6.51 23.38
N ALA A 138 -9.20 -5.43 22.92
CA ALA A 138 -10.26 -5.50 21.92
C ALA A 138 -9.80 -6.15 20.60
N MET A 139 -8.56 -5.88 20.16
CA MET A 139 -7.96 -6.46 18.95
C MET A 139 -7.69 -7.97 19.06
N THR A 140 -7.63 -8.51 20.28
CA THR A 140 -7.53 -9.97 20.51
C THR A 140 -8.87 -10.69 20.55
N GLY A 141 -9.98 -9.95 20.56
CA GLY A 141 -11.33 -10.51 20.58
C GLY A 141 -11.84 -11.06 19.24
N GLY A 142 -13.13 -11.37 19.19
CA GLY A 142 -13.83 -11.73 17.95
C GLY A 142 -14.00 -10.54 16.99
N GLU A 143 -14.40 -10.79 15.75
CA GLU A 143 -14.52 -9.76 14.70
C GLU A 143 -15.34 -8.54 15.11
N GLN A 144 -16.44 -8.75 15.85
CA GLN A 144 -17.28 -7.67 16.36
C GLN A 144 -16.53 -6.78 17.36
N LEU A 145 -15.77 -7.37 18.30
CA LEU A 145 -15.02 -6.59 19.28
C LEU A 145 -13.87 -5.82 18.63
N LYS A 146 -13.21 -6.43 17.63
CA LYS A 146 -12.18 -5.74 16.84
C LYS A 146 -12.76 -4.55 16.06
N ALA A 147 -13.95 -4.70 15.50
CA ALA A 147 -14.61 -3.64 14.73
C ALA A 147 -15.01 -2.45 15.61
N GLU A 148 -15.52 -2.70 16.82
CA GLU A 148 -16.03 -1.65 17.71
C GLU A 148 -14.95 -1.05 18.63
N GLY A 149 -14.02 -1.86 19.13
CA GLY A 149 -13.01 -1.44 20.11
C GLY A 149 -11.58 -1.34 19.56
N GLY A 150 -11.33 -1.87 18.36
CA GLY A 150 -9.98 -1.92 17.77
C GLY A 150 -9.57 -0.68 16.99
N TYR A 151 -10.52 0.10 16.46
CA TYR A 151 -10.25 1.26 15.61
C TYR A 151 -10.87 2.54 16.19
N PHE A 152 -10.09 3.63 16.25
CA PHE A 152 -10.56 4.96 16.67
C PHE A 152 -11.53 5.62 15.68
N GLY A 153 -11.67 5.06 14.47
CA GLY A 153 -12.38 5.66 13.35
C GLY A 153 -13.65 4.91 12.95
N GLN A 154 -14.61 5.63 12.37
CA GLN A 154 -15.80 5.04 11.76
C GLN A 154 -15.40 3.97 10.73
N ILE A 155 -16.08 2.82 10.75
CA ILE A 155 -16.02 1.80 9.70
C ILE A 155 -16.32 2.47 8.36
N ARG A 156 -15.27 2.77 7.59
CA ARG A 156 -15.41 3.40 6.27
C ARG A 156 -15.98 2.34 5.32
N ASN A 157 -16.98 2.70 4.52
CA ASN A 157 -17.47 1.81 3.46
C ASN A 157 -16.42 1.68 2.35
N THR A 158 -15.52 0.71 2.51
CA THR A 158 -14.38 0.43 1.62
C THR A 158 -14.59 -0.82 0.78
N LYS A 159 -15.70 -1.55 0.92
CA LYS A 159 -15.93 -2.85 0.25
C LYS A 159 -15.69 -2.82 -1.26
N LYS A 160 -16.16 -1.79 -1.96
CA LYS A 160 -15.98 -1.67 -3.43
C LYS A 160 -14.56 -1.28 -3.82
N SER A 161 -13.87 -0.47 -3.04
CA SER A 161 -12.47 -0.11 -3.32
C SER A 161 -11.52 -1.25 -2.92
N SER A 162 -11.76 -1.92 -1.80
CA SER A 162 -10.98 -3.07 -1.34
C SER A 162 -11.09 -4.24 -2.33
N GLN A 163 -12.29 -4.50 -2.86
CA GLN A 163 -12.47 -5.53 -3.89
C GLN A 163 -11.69 -5.18 -5.17
N ARG A 164 -11.73 -3.94 -5.65
CA ARG A 164 -10.93 -3.52 -6.83
C ARG A 164 -9.43 -3.67 -6.59
N LEU A 165 -8.95 -3.32 -5.40
CA LEU A 165 -7.55 -3.51 -5.04
C LEU A 165 -7.18 -5.00 -5.02
N LYS A 166 -8.05 -5.84 -4.45
CA LYS A 166 -7.89 -7.30 -4.45
C LYS A 166 -7.83 -7.82 -5.88
N ASP A 167 -8.81 -7.51 -6.72
CA ASP A 167 -8.88 -8.01 -8.11
C ASP A 167 -7.62 -7.63 -8.89
N ALA A 168 -7.17 -6.36 -8.81
CA ALA A 168 -5.93 -5.92 -9.44
C ALA A 168 -4.67 -6.65 -8.95
N LEU A 169 -4.63 -7.07 -7.68
CA LEU A 169 -3.52 -7.87 -7.14
C LEU A 169 -3.56 -9.33 -7.60
N LEU A 170 -4.76 -9.87 -7.81
CA LEU A 170 -4.97 -11.26 -8.20
C LEU A 170 -4.79 -11.47 -9.70
N ASP A 171 -5.27 -10.54 -10.52
CA ASP A 171 -5.19 -10.60 -11.98
C ASP A 171 -3.74 -10.49 -12.49
N HIS A 172 -2.88 -9.81 -11.74
CA HIS A 172 -1.46 -9.62 -12.06
C HIS A 172 -0.51 -10.44 -11.17
N ASP A 173 -1.04 -11.33 -10.32
CA ASP A 173 -0.27 -12.17 -9.40
C ASP A 173 0.74 -11.39 -8.52
N LEU A 174 0.37 -10.18 -8.10
CA LEU A 174 1.23 -9.30 -7.30
C LEU A 174 1.07 -9.48 -5.79
N ALA A 175 0.02 -10.16 -5.33
CA ALA A 175 -0.26 -10.35 -3.90
C ALA A 175 0.91 -10.97 -3.11
N LEU A 176 1.36 -12.17 -3.51
CA LEU A 176 2.47 -12.84 -2.84
C LEU A 176 3.82 -12.16 -3.09
N PRO A 177 4.20 -11.79 -4.34
CA PRO A 177 5.45 -11.10 -4.60
C PRO A 177 5.64 -9.83 -3.76
N LEU A 178 4.60 -9.01 -3.58
CA LEU A 178 4.69 -7.82 -2.73
C LEU A 178 4.96 -8.18 -1.26
N CYS A 179 4.28 -9.20 -0.71
CA CYS A 179 4.57 -9.69 0.64
C CYS A 179 6.03 -10.13 0.81
N LEU A 180 6.55 -10.91 -0.14
CA LEU A 180 7.92 -11.41 -0.10
C LEU A 180 8.94 -10.28 -0.22
N LEU A 181 8.71 -9.37 -1.16
CA LEU A 181 9.59 -8.21 -1.37
C LEU A 181 9.62 -7.30 -0.15
N MET A 182 8.48 -7.04 0.49
CA MET A 182 8.44 -6.26 1.74
C MET A 182 9.19 -6.97 2.87
N ALA A 183 9.02 -8.28 3.03
CA ALA A 183 9.69 -9.06 4.07
C ALA A 183 11.22 -9.13 3.86
N GLN A 184 11.67 -9.29 2.61
CA GLN A 184 13.08 -9.26 2.24
C GLN A 184 13.68 -7.87 2.41
N GLN A 185 13.00 -6.83 1.90
CA GLN A 185 13.46 -5.45 1.98
C GLN A 185 13.56 -4.97 3.42
N ARG A 186 12.65 -5.40 4.31
CA ARG A 186 12.72 -5.12 5.75
C ARG A 186 14.10 -5.45 6.33
N ASN A 187 14.61 -6.66 6.08
CA ASN A 187 15.96 -7.03 6.51
C ASN A 187 17.05 -6.37 5.65
N GLY A 188 16.81 -6.25 4.34
CA GLY A 188 17.73 -5.64 3.38
C GLY A 188 18.10 -4.19 3.72
N VAL A 189 17.15 -3.39 4.22
CA VAL A 189 17.38 -1.99 4.64
C VAL A 189 18.50 -1.88 5.68
N ILE A 190 18.58 -2.81 6.63
CA ILE A 190 19.62 -2.81 7.67
C ILE A 190 21.01 -3.01 7.05
N PHE A 191 21.14 -3.95 6.11
CA PHE A 191 22.43 -4.34 5.54
C PHE A 191 22.87 -3.45 4.38
N GLN A 192 21.95 -3.03 3.51
CA GLN A 192 22.25 -2.27 2.31
C GLN A 192 22.36 -0.77 2.57
N GLU A 193 21.58 -0.24 3.52
CA GLU A 193 21.56 1.21 3.79
C GLU A 193 22.29 1.60 5.09
N GLY A 194 22.63 0.63 5.95
CA GLY A 194 23.24 0.88 7.27
C GLY A 194 24.66 1.46 7.26
N GLY A 195 25.37 1.42 6.13
CA GLY A 195 26.74 1.94 6.00
C GLY A 195 26.83 3.41 5.58
N GLU A 196 25.87 3.90 4.79
CA GLU A 196 25.92 5.25 4.20
C GLU A 196 24.87 6.20 4.77
N LYS A 197 23.74 5.67 5.28
CA LYS A 197 22.62 6.49 5.76
C LYS A 197 22.59 6.60 7.28
N HIS A 198 21.99 7.67 7.78
CA HIS A 198 21.81 7.89 9.20
C HIS A 198 20.96 6.77 9.84
N LEU A 199 21.41 6.20 10.96
CA LEU A 199 20.72 5.09 11.65
C LEU A 199 19.23 5.36 11.94
N LYS A 200 18.88 6.61 12.25
CA LYS A 200 17.48 7.03 12.48
C LYS A 200 16.61 6.82 11.24
N LEU A 201 17.15 7.05 10.05
CA LEU A 201 16.44 6.83 8.79
C LEU A 201 16.29 5.33 8.51
N VAL A 202 17.36 4.55 8.72
CA VAL A 202 17.35 3.10 8.57
C VAL A 202 16.28 2.47 9.46
N GLY A 203 16.19 2.90 10.73
CA GLY A 203 15.14 2.46 11.65
C GLY A 203 13.74 2.80 11.13
N LYS A 204 13.50 4.04 10.70
CA LYS A 204 12.20 4.43 10.12
C LYS A 204 11.81 3.61 8.89
N LEU A 205 12.76 3.33 8.00
CA LEU A 205 12.52 2.54 6.80
C LEU A 205 12.25 1.07 7.13
N TYR A 206 12.93 0.53 8.15
CA TYR A 206 12.65 -0.79 8.68
C TYR A 206 11.22 -0.87 9.23
N ASP A 207 10.85 0.07 10.10
CA ASP A 207 9.50 0.15 10.70
C ASP A 207 8.44 0.30 9.60
N GLN A 208 8.67 1.18 8.63
CA GLN A 208 7.78 1.35 7.49
C GLN A 208 7.59 0.05 6.69
N CYS A 209 8.65 -0.72 6.46
CA CYS A 209 8.55 -2.02 5.78
C CYS A 209 7.74 -3.02 6.60
N HIS A 210 8.00 -3.07 7.91
CA HIS A 210 7.29 -3.95 8.82
C HIS A 210 5.80 -3.61 8.89
N ASP A 211 5.46 -2.35 9.14
CA ASP A 211 4.09 -1.87 9.27
C ASP A 211 3.29 -2.10 7.99
N THR A 212 3.89 -1.79 6.83
CA THR A 212 3.22 -1.98 5.54
C THR A 212 3.02 -3.47 5.25
N LEU A 213 3.96 -4.34 5.65
CA LEU A 213 3.80 -5.79 5.54
C LEU A 213 2.64 -6.29 6.40
N VAL A 214 2.53 -5.83 7.66
CA VAL A 214 1.44 -6.22 8.56
C VAL A 214 0.10 -5.71 8.05
N GLN A 215 0.05 -4.44 7.62
CA GLN A 215 -1.14 -3.81 7.03
C GLN A 215 -1.61 -4.57 5.78
N PHE A 216 -0.69 -4.88 4.87
CA PHE A 216 -1.01 -5.58 3.62
C PHE A 216 -1.34 -7.05 3.86
N GLY A 217 -0.63 -7.74 4.76
CA GLY A 217 -0.96 -9.10 5.15
C GLY A 217 -2.34 -9.21 5.81
N GLY A 218 -2.69 -8.24 6.67
CA GLY A 218 -4.04 -8.11 7.21
C GLY A 218 -5.09 -7.87 6.13
N PHE A 219 -4.80 -7.00 5.16
CA PHE A 219 -5.67 -6.78 3.99
C PHE A 219 -5.93 -8.08 3.22
N LEU A 220 -4.88 -8.85 2.93
CA LEU A 220 -5.00 -10.13 2.24
C LEU A 220 -5.83 -11.11 3.06
N ALA A 221 -5.52 -11.29 4.34
CA ALA A 221 -6.23 -12.23 5.21
C ALA A 221 -7.73 -11.89 5.36
N SER A 222 -8.11 -10.61 5.36
CA SER A 222 -9.51 -10.19 5.50
C SER A 222 -10.31 -10.16 4.20
N ASN A 223 -9.67 -10.00 3.03
CA ASN A 223 -10.38 -9.85 1.75
C ASN A 223 -10.28 -11.09 0.84
N LEU A 224 -9.28 -11.96 1.02
CA LEU A 224 -9.17 -13.22 0.28
C LEU A 224 -10.04 -14.30 0.92
N SER A 225 -10.58 -15.18 0.07
CA SER A 225 -11.16 -16.42 0.57
C SER A 225 -10.03 -17.32 1.09
N THR A 226 -10.35 -18.21 2.04
CA THR A 226 -9.37 -19.14 2.58
C THR A 226 -8.77 -20.03 1.49
N GLU A 227 -9.57 -20.45 0.51
CA GLU A 227 -9.10 -21.25 -0.62
C GLU A 227 -8.12 -20.50 -1.52
N ASP A 228 -8.42 -19.25 -1.87
CA ASP A 228 -7.52 -18.43 -2.70
C ASP A 228 -6.22 -18.15 -1.97
N TYR A 229 -6.28 -17.98 -0.65
CA TYR A 229 -5.11 -17.77 0.19
C TYR A 229 -4.20 -19.00 0.21
N ILE A 230 -4.77 -20.19 0.44
CA ILE A 230 -4.04 -21.47 0.46
C ILE A 230 -3.42 -21.80 -0.89
N LYS A 231 -4.12 -21.53 -2.00
CA LYS A 231 -3.59 -21.77 -3.35
C LYS A 231 -2.36 -20.90 -3.67
N ARG A 232 -2.28 -19.72 -3.08
CA ARG A 232 -1.25 -18.72 -3.40
C ARG A 232 -0.07 -18.74 -2.44
N VAL A 233 -0.31 -18.90 -1.14
CA VAL A 233 0.78 -18.87 -0.14
C VAL A 233 1.44 -20.25 -0.06
N PRO A 234 2.72 -20.38 -0.42
CA PRO A 234 3.43 -21.65 -0.33
C PRO A 234 3.71 -22.03 1.13
N SER A 235 4.13 -23.27 1.34
CA SER A 235 4.47 -23.77 2.68
C SER A 235 5.59 -22.93 3.34
N ILE A 236 5.64 -22.94 4.67
CA ILE A 236 6.71 -22.26 5.44
C ILE A 236 8.10 -22.70 4.96
N ASP A 237 8.27 -23.99 4.66
CA ASP A 237 9.56 -24.52 4.22
C ASP A 237 10.05 -23.81 2.95
N VAL A 238 9.19 -23.69 1.94
CA VAL A 238 9.48 -22.97 0.69
C VAL A 238 9.72 -21.47 0.94
N LEU A 239 8.91 -20.84 1.80
CA LEU A 239 9.08 -19.42 2.16
C LEU A 239 10.45 -19.13 2.79
N CYS A 240 10.92 -19.99 3.68
CA CYS A 240 12.18 -19.83 4.39
C CYS A 240 13.39 -20.30 3.56
N ASN A 241 13.30 -21.46 2.93
CA ASN A 241 14.43 -22.10 2.25
C ASN A 241 14.64 -21.58 0.83
N GLU A 242 13.58 -21.41 0.04
CA GLU A 242 13.69 -20.96 -1.36
C GLU A 242 13.61 -19.44 -1.48
N PHE A 243 12.66 -18.82 -0.77
CA PHE A 243 12.46 -17.36 -0.83
C PHE A 243 13.27 -16.57 0.20
N HIS A 244 14.01 -17.25 1.09
CA HIS A 244 14.82 -16.62 2.14
C HIS A 244 14.05 -15.58 2.96
N THR A 245 12.76 -15.83 3.18
CA THR A 245 11.89 -14.96 3.96
C THR A 245 12.24 -15.12 5.44
N PRO A 246 12.29 -14.03 6.22
CA PRO A 246 12.46 -14.11 7.66
C PRO A 246 11.38 -14.99 8.30
N HIS A 247 11.77 -15.84 9.26
CA HIS A 247 10.87 -16.81 9.89
C HIS A 247 9.61 -16.16 10.47
N ASP A 248 9.75 -15.00 11.12
CA ASP A 248 8.63 -14.25 11.69
C ASP A 248 7.60 -13.82 10.62
N ALA A 249 8.08 -13.34 9.47
CA ALA A 249 7.22 -12.97 8.34
C ALA A 249 6.59 -14.21 7.68
N ALA A 250 7.33 -15.31 7.55
CA ALA A 250 6.82 -16.57 7.01
C ALA A 250 5.70 -17.17 7.89
N PHE A 251 5.86 -17.16 9.21
CA PHE A 251 4.81 -17.57 10.16
C PHE A 251 3.62 -16.63 10.13
N PHE A 252 3.84 -15.30 10.03
CA PHE A 252 2.75 -14.34 9.91
C PHE A 252 1.88 -14.58 8.67
N LEU A 253 2.50 -14.78 7.50
CA LEU A 253 1.78 -15.03 6.24
C LEU A 253 1.09 -16.39 6.24
N SER A 254 1.68 -17.43 6.83
CA SER A 254 1.08 -18.77 6.81
C SER A 254 0.03 -18.99 7.91
N ARG A 255 -0.07 -18.09 8.90
CA ARG A 255 -0.97 -18.22 10.04
C ARG A 255 -2.45 -18.44 9.66
N PRO A 256 -3.07 -17.67 8.73
CA PRO A 256 -4.48 -17.87 8.38
C PRO A 256 -4.76 -19.27 7.82
N MET A 257 -3.84 -19.82 7.03
CA MET A 257 -3.92 -21.18 6.49
C MET A 257 -3.91 -22.21 7.62
N TYR A 258 -2.96 -22.13 8.54
CA TYR A 258 -2.88 -23.10 9.65
C TYR A 258 -4.07 -23.00 10.59
N THR A 259 -4.53 -21.78 10.91
CA THR A 259 -5.73 -21.59 11.74
C THR A 259 -6.93 -22.29 11.09
N HIS A 260 -7.12 -22.15 9.79
CA HIS A 260 -8.20 -22.83 9.09
C HIS A 260 -8.06 -24.36 9.11
N HIS A 261 -6.86 -24.89 8.84
CA HIS A 261 -6.63 -26.35 8.91
C HIS A 261 -6.89 -26.92 10.30
N ILE A 262 -6.50 -26.19 11.35
CA ILE A 262 -6.74 -26.59 12.74
C ILE A 262 -8.24 -26.57 13.05
N SER A 263 -8.97 -25.51 12.67
CA SER A 263 -10.41 -25.42 12.87
C SER A 263 -11.17 -26.51 12.11
N SER A 264 -10.83 -26.76 10.85
CA SER A 264 -11.44 -27.84 10.07
C SER A 264 -11.23 -29.21 10.71
N LYS A 265 -10.04 -29.47 11.27
CA LYS A 265 -9.76 -30.72 11.98
C LYS A 265 -10.49 -30.82 13.32
N TYR A 266 -10.72 -29.70 13.98
CA TYR A 266 -11.51 -29.64 15.20
C TYR A 266 -13.00 -29.91 14.92
N ASP A 267 -13.55 -29.38 13.83
CA ASP A 267 -14.95 -29.61 13.44
C ASP A 267 -15.21 -31.06 12.98
N GLU A 268 -14.16 -31.79 12.58
CA GLU A 268 -14.20 -33.22 12.25
C GLU A 268 -14.22 -34.14 13.49
N LEU A 269 -13.87 -33.63 14.68
CA LEU A 269 -13.77 -34.39 15.94
C LEU A 269 -15.08 -34.35 16.75
#